data_AF-A0A4U3KPT2-F1
#
_entry.id   AF-A0A4U3KPT2-F1
#
_cell.length_a   1.000
_cell.length_b   1.000
_cell.length_c   1.000
_cell.angle_alpha   90.00
_cell.angle_beta   90.00
_cell.angle_gamma   90.00
#
_symmetry.space_group_name_H-M   'P 1'
#
loop_
_entity.id
_entity.type
_entity.pdbx_description
1 polymer ?
#
loop_
_entity_poly.entity_id
_entity_poly.type
_entity_poly.pdbx_seq_one_letter_code
_entity_poly.pdbx_strand_id
1 'polypeptide(L)'
;MNFNQFVIRNTIRNKHLYLAYFLSTMFSVMIFFTFTGFVFHPALANGLNPKAQMGMTAAAIIIYGFSFLFVLYSMDVFIQSRKKEFGTLMIQGMSPKQLKKMIFIENLVIGFFATIFGSILGVGFSQFILWISNLLMHLGLGFYLPVMPFIITVISFAVLFLVISFFIQFRLPKATLQELLKAGEMGKGEIKSSKVKSFLAVLLLVVGYGIALVAKGQLVLMVMFPVIFLVILGTKFLFDQLSVSVIERLKRKPKIFWKKTNMVVLSDLAFRMKDNARSFFLVSVISTVAFAAIGTLYGVNEMIFKGISSVPYELTLSDSTNPENQEMKQFATKTFQEKNIQFDEVEYPQFTTNEGIRLIQASEYNKLAKMIDEPTIDGNSVVNLKQENVPSDMFVDVKTVSLANNQTLKVDKISKTNVLPTAGGILVVPDTTPLDGVKSEINTIWQPKAGTDREELIKAEN
;
A
#
# COMPACT_ATOMS: atom_id res chain seq x y z
N MET A 1 29.17 43.02 -12.46
CA MET A 1 28.84 41.57 -12.51
C MET A 1 27.35 41.44 -12.72
N ASN A 2 26.90 40.71 -13.74
CA ASN A 2 25.45 40.59 -14.02
C ASN A 2 24.77 39.62 -13.04
N PHE A 3 23.48 39.84 -12.77
CA PHE A 3 22.69 39.02 -11.82
C PHE A 3 22.80 37.51 -12.12
N ASN A 4 22.78 37.12 -13.39
CA ASN A 4 22.89 35.70 -13.79
C ASN A 4 24.27 35.10 -13.44
N GLN A 5 25.35 35.86 -13.62
CA GLN A 5 26.71 35.42 -13.26
C GLN A 5 26.86 35.25 -11.74
N PHE A 6 26.20 36.11 -10.97
CA PHE A 6 26.14 36.00 -9.52
C PHE A 6 25.45 34.70 -9.08
N VAL A 7 24.28 34.38 -9.65
CA VAL A 7 23.53 33.16 -9.32
C VAL A 7 24.37 31.90 -9.56
N ILE A 8 25.04 31.79 -10.71
CA ILE A 8 25.86 30.62 -11.05
C ILE A 8 27.02 30.44 -10.07
N ARG A 9 27.79 31.50 -9.79
CA ARG A 9 28.94 31.43 -8.87
C ARG A 9 28.49 31.07 -7.45
N ASN A 10 27.33 31.56 -7.04
CA ASN A 10 26.78 31.26 -5.73
C ASN A 10 26.33 29.80 -5.60
N THR A 11 25.69 29.25 -6.64
CA THR A 11 25.33 27.82 -6.71
C THR A 11 26.56 26.91 -6.60
N ILE A 12 27.64 27.22 -7.32
CA ILE A 12 28.88 26.42 -7.31
C ILE A 12 29.55 26.44 -5.93
N ARG A 13 29.57 27.61 -5.26
CA ARG A 13 30.15 27.75 -3.92
C ARG A 13 29.43 26.89 -2.88
N ASN A 14 28.11 26.76 -3.01
CA ASN A 14 27.26 26.01 -2.08
C ASN A 14 26.78 24.66 -2.64
N LYS A 15 27.56 24.04 -3.54
CA LYS A 15 27.19 22.84 -4.31
C LYS A 15 26.58 21.71 -3.46
N HIS A 16 27.04 21.48 -2.23
CA HIS A 16 26.54 20.41 -1.37
C HIS A 16 25.06 20.59 -0.99
N LEU A 17 24.64 21.82 -0.70
CA LEU A 17 23.26 22.13 -0.35
C LEU A 17 22.33 22.00 -1.57
N TYR A 18 22.80 22.47 -2.74
CA TYR A 18 22.07 22.34 -3.99
C TYR A 18 21.96 20.87 -4.43
N LEU A 19 23.05 20.10 -4.28
CA LEU A 19 23.07 18.68 -4.59
C LEU A 19 22.11 17.89 -3.69
N ALA A 20 22.05 18.18 -2.39
CA ALA A 20 21.11 17.53 -1.48
C ALA A 20 19.65 17.79 -1.87
N TYR A 21 19.30 19.04 -2.21
CA TYR A 21 17.95 19.38 -2.66
C TYR A 21 17.62 18.76 -4.03
N PHE A 22 18.56 18.80 -4.97
CA PHE A 22 18.45 18.16 -6.27
C PHE A 22 18.22 16.66 -6.14
N LEU A 23 19.04 15.95 -5.36
CA LEU A 23 18.98 14.50 -5.22
C LEU A 23 17.67 14.05 -4.55
N SER A 24 17.24 14.76 -3.51
CA SER A 24 15.96 14.52 -2.84
C SER A 24 14.77 14.66 -3.80
N THR A 25 14.78 15.71 -4.62
CA THR A 25 13.74 15.96 -5.61
C THR A 25 13.79 14.94 -6.75
N MET A 26 14.98 14.62 -7.25
CA MET A 26 15.23 13.63 -8.29
C MET A 26 14.73 12.24 -7.87
N PHE A 27 14.96 11.85 -6.62
CA PHE A 27 14.46 10.59 -6.07
C PHE A 27 12.92 10.55 -6.01
N SER A 28 12.29 11.68 -5.68
CA SER A 28 10.82 11.78 -5.69
C SER A 28 10.25 11.62 -7.10
N VAL A 29 10.86 12.26 -8.09
CA VAL A 29 10.52 12.09 -9.51
C VAL A 29 10.71 10.64 -9.93
N MET A 30 11.84 10.03 -9.58
CA MET A 30 12.17 8.65 -9.92
C MET A 30 11.09 7.68 -9.42
N ILE A 31 10.72 7.75 -8.13
CA ILE A 31 9.67 6.89 -7.55
C ILE A 31 8.34 7.12 -8.25
N PHE A 32 7.91 8.38 -8.40
CA PHE A 32 6.65 8.70 -9.05
C PHE A 32 6.60 8.18 -10.50
N PHE A 33 7.69 8.35 -11.24
CA PHE A 33 7.83 7.87 -12.60
C PHE A 33 7.71 6.34 -12.65
N THR A 34 8.41 5.61 -11.78
CA THR A 34 8.36 4.15 -11.72
C THR A 34 6.94 3.63 -11.51
N PHE A 35 6.19 4.20 -10.55
CA PHE A 35 4.81 3.77 -10.29
C PHE A 35 3.85 4.14 -11.42
N THR A 36 4.00 5.32 -12.01
CA THR A 36 3.23 5.71 -13.19
C THR A 36 3.58 4.78 -14.36
N GLY A 37 4.85 4.38 -14.49
CA GLY A 37 5.31 3.36 -15.43
C GLY A 37 4.53 2.05 -15.34
N PHE A 38 4.29 1.55 -14.12
CA PHE A 38 3.52 0.33 -13.90
C PHE A 38 2.02 0.50 -14.20
N VAL A 39 1.43 1.62 -13.79
CA VAL A 39 0.00 1.90 -14.04
C VAL A 39 -0.34 1.89 -15.53
N PHE A 40 0.57 2.40 -16.37
CA PHE A 40 0.39 2.48 -17.82
C PHE A 40 1.10 1.37 -18.60
N HIS A 41 1.67 0.37 -17.91
CA HIS A 41 2.33 -0.74 -18.59
C HIS A 41 1.29 -1.59 -19.34
N PRO A 42 1.42 -1.86 -20.65
CA PRO A 42 0.36 -2.48 -21.45
C PRO A 42 -0.08 -3.87 -20.93
N ALA A 43 0.87 -4.69 -20.47
CA ALA A 43 0.56 -5.99 -19.88
C ALA A 43 -0.22 -5.88 -18.54
N LEU A 44 -0.03 -4.80 -17.79
CA LEU A 44 -0.70 -4.59 -16.49
C LEU A 44 -2.01 -3.82 -16.65
N ALA A 45 -2.07 -2.88 -17.59
CA ALA A 45 -3.24 -2.03 -17.81
C ALA A 45 -4.41 -2.80 -18.42
N ASN A 46 -4.14 -3.78 -19.28
CA ASN A 46 -5.18 -4.57 -19.97
C ASN A 46 -5.35 -5.99 -19.37
N GLY A 47 -4.33 -6.51 -18.68
CA GLY A 47 -4.33 -7.88 -18.16
C GLY A 47 -4.78 -8.03 -16.71
N LEU A 48 -4.95 -6.93 -15.95
CA LEU A 48 -5.30 -6.98 -14.54
C LEU A 48 -6.79 -6.72 -14.28
N ASN A 49 -7.30 -7.33 -13.21
CA ASN A 49 -8.64 -7.04 -12.70
C ASN A 49 -8.81 -5.53 -12.44
N PRO A 50 -9.97 -4.91 -12.78
CA PRO A 50 -10.23 -3.49 -12.53
C PRO A 50 -9.94 -3.02 -11.10
N LYS A 51 -10.14 -3.88 -10.09
CA LYS A 51 -9.81 -3.58 -8.69
C LYS A 51 -8.31 -3.43 -8.45
N ALA A 52 -7.49 -4.28 -9.08
CA ALA A 52 -6.04 -4.19 -9.00
C ALA A 52 -5.51 -2.93 -9.71
N GLN A 53 -6.09 -2.60 -10.87
CA GLN A 53 -5.77 -1.37 -11.59
C GLN A 53 -6.12 -0.13 -10.75
N MET A 54 -7.30 -0.10 -10.13
CA MET A 54 -7.69 0.97 -9.20
C MET A 54 -6.70 1.11 -8.03
N GLY A 55 -6.23 -0.01 -7.47
CA GLY A 55 -5.22 -0.03 -6.41
C GLY A 55 -3.88 0.59 -6.85
N MET A 56 -3.40 0.26 -8.05
CA MET A 56 -2.18 0.84 -8.60
C MET A 56 -2.33 2.35 -8.86
N THR A 57 -3.46 2.79 -9.41
CA THR A 57 -3.75 4.21 -9.61
C THR A 57 -3.81 4.96 -8.27
N ALA A 58 -4.46 4.39 -7.26
CA ALA A 58 -4.49 4.97 -5.92
C ALA A 58 -3.08 5.10 -5.32
N ALA A 59 -2.23 4.09 -5.49
CA ALA A 59 -0.83 4.15 -5.05
C ALA A 59 -0.06 5.30 -5.73
N ALA A 60 -0.21 5.47 -7.04
CA ALA A 60 0.43 6.57 -7.77
C ALA A 60 -0.01 7.96 -7.26
N ILE A 61 -1.31 8.13 -6.95
CA ILE A 61 -1.85 9.36 -6.37
C ILE A 61 -1.25 9.62 -4.98
N ILE A 62 -1.18 8.60 -4.12
CA ILE A 62 -0.60 8.70 -2.78
C ILE A 62 0.88 9.10 -2.88
N ILE A 63 1.62 8.48 -3.80
CA ILE A 63 3.04 8.79 -4.04
C ILE A 63 3.24 10.21 -4.52
N TYR A 64 2.36 10.73 -5.39
CA TYR A 64 2.40 12.13 -5.81
C TYR A 64 2.17 13.09 -4.64
N GLY A 65 1.15 12.83 -3.81
CA GLY A 65 0.89 13.60 -2.60
C GLY A 65 2.06 13.57 -1.61
N PHE A 66 2.69 12.41 -1.45
CA PHE A 66 3.89 12.26 -0.63
C PHE A 66 5.09 13.03 -1.21
N SER A 67 5.28 12.95 -2.52
CA SER A 67 6.33 13.68 -3.25
C SER A 67 6.17 15.18 -3.09
N PHE A 68 4.94 15.70 -3.15
CA PHE A 68 4.64 17.10 -2.86
C PHE A 68 5.09 17.51 -1.45
N LEU A 69 4.70 16.74 -0.42
CA LEU A 69 5.10 17.05 0.96
C LEU A 69 6.61 16.97 1.16
N PHE A 70 7.25 15.97 0.55
CA PHE A 70 8.68 15.75 0.65
C PHE A 70 9.48 16.85 -0.04
N VAL A 71 9.16 17.20 -1.29
CA VAL A 71 9.84 18.30 -2.02
C VAL A 71 9.59 19.64 -1.32
N LEU A 72 8.38 19.90 -0.81
CA LEU A 72 8.09 21.11 -0.04
C LEU A 72 8.96 21.20 1.22
N TYR A 73 9.12 20.09 1.94
CA TYR A 73 10.00 20.02 3.11
C TYR A 73 11.47 20.21 2.73
N SER A 74 11.94 19.53 1.69
CA SER A 74 13.33 19.65 1.21
C SER A 74 13.65 21.08 0.79
N MET A 75 12.69 21.78 0.19
CA MET A 75 12.83 23.19 -0.16
C MET A 75 12.84 24.10 1.07
N ASP A 76 12.02 23.81 2.10
CA ASP A 76 12.04 24.52 3.38
C ASP A 76 13.42 24.37 4.08
N VAL A 77 13.99 23.17 4.08
CA VAL A 77 15.35 22.92 4.59
C VAL A 77 16.39 23.65 3.77
N PHE A 78 16.29 23.61 2.43
CA PHE A 78 17.19 24.32 1.53
C PHE A 78 17.19 25.83 1.80
N ILE A 79 16.01 26.47 1.88
CA ILE A 79 15.89 27.89 2.23
C ILE A 79 16.43 28.17 3.64
N GLN A 80 16.10 27.32 4.63
CA GLN A 80 16.53 27.51 6.02
C GLN A 80 18.06 27.49 6.14
N SER A 81 18.73 26.58 5.44
CA SER A 81 20.20 26.47 5.44
C SER A 81 20.92 27.71 4.87
N ARG A 82 20.21 28.52 4.07
CA ARG A 82 20.76 29.69 3.36
C ARG A 82 20.23 31.03 3.89
N LYS A 83 19.49 31.05 5.00
CA LYS A 83 18.94 32.30 5.56
C LYS A 83 19.99 33.37 5.87
N LYS A 84 21.14 32.97 6.43
CA LYS A 84 22.24 33.91 6.73
C LYS A 84 22.83 34.51 5.45
N GLU A 85 22.97 33.70 4.40
CA GLU A 85 23.42 34.14 3.07
C GLU A 85 22.44 35.17 2.49
N PHE A 86 21.13 34.90 2.56
CA PHE A 86 20.10 35.84 2.11
C PHE A 86 20.13 37.17 2.89
N GLY A 87 20.38 37.12 4.21
CA GLY A 87 20.58 38.31 5.03
C GLY A 87 21.77 39.16 4.57
N THR A 88 22.92 38.53 4.31
CA THR A 88 24.12 39.22 3.80
C THR A 88 23.86 39.87 2.44
N LEU A 89 23.14 39.19 1.53
CA LEU A 89 22.80 39.74 0.22
C LEU A 89 21.87 40.96 0.33
N MET A 90 20.94 40.94 1.28
CA MET A 90 20.06 42.08 1.55
C MET A 90 20.82 43.27 2.15
N ILE A 91 21.83 43.06 3.01
CA ILE A 91 22.72 44.14 3.48
C ILE A 91 23.46 44.78 2.31
N GLN A 92 23.91 43.96 1.34
CA GLN A 92 24.62 44.42 0.14
C GLN A 92 23.72 45.13 -0.88
N GLY A 93 22.43 45.37 -0.56
CA GLY A 93 21.51 46.13 -1.40
C GLY A 93 20.57 45.28 -2.26
N MET A 94 20.56 43.95 -2.12
CA MET A 94 19.59 43.11 -2.83
C MET A 94 18.17 43.35 -2.30
N SER A 95 17.25 43.75 -3.18
CA SER A 95 15.85 43.93 -2.80
C SER A 95 15.16 42.59 -2.50
N PRO A 96 14.13 42.57 -1.62
CA PRO A 96 13.35 41.36 -1.35
C PRO A 96 12.71 40.75 -2.61
N LYS A 97 12.36 41.57 -3.60
CA LYS A 97 11.83 41.11 -4.90
C LYS A 97 12.88 40.36 -5.71
N GLN A 98 14.12 40.87 -5.76
CA GLN A 98 15.23 40.19 -6.43
C GLN A 98 15.57 38.87 -5.75
N LEU A 99 15.56 38.82 -4.41
CA LEU A 99 15.78 37.59 -3.64
C LEU A 99 14.72 36.53 -3.95
N LYS A 100 13.43 36.89 -3.94
CA LYS A 100 12.34 35.96 -4.30
C LYS A 100 12.46 35.45 -5.73
N LYS A 101 12.81 36.33 -6.67
CA LYS A 101 13.03 35.96 -8.08
C LYS A 101 14.22 35.01 -8.22
N MET A 102 15.29 35.22 -7.46
CA MET A 102 16.45 34.31 -7.43
C MET A 102 16.03 32.91 -6.98
N ILE A 103 15.36 32.80 -5.83
CA ILE A 103 14.93 31.51 -5.26
C ILE A 103 13.94 30.81 -6.21
N PHE A 104 13.05 31.57 -6.85
CA PHE A 104 12.12 31.04 -7.86
C PHE A 104 12.87 30.40 -9.04
N ILE A 105 13.85 31.09 -9.61
CA ILE A 105 14.66 30.58 -10.72
C ILE A 105 15.46 29.36 -10.28
N GLU A 106 16.10 29.40 -9.11
CA GLU A 106 16.84 28.26 -8.56
C GLU A 106 15.94 27.02 -8.41
N ASN A 107 14.73 27.20 -7.87
CA ASN A 107 13.77 26.10 -7.71
C ASN A 107 13.36 25.49 -9.06
N LEU A 108 13.07 26.33 -10.06
CA LEU A 108 12.69 25.84 -11.39
C LEU A 108 13.85 25.14 -12.10
N VAL A 109 15.07 25.66 -12.02
CA VAL A 109 16.24 25.05 -12.66
C VAL A 109 16.55 23.69 -12.02
N ILE A 110 16.56 23.62 -10.68
CA ILE A 110 16.79 22.36 -9.97
C ILE A 110 15.66 21.37 -10.28
N GLY A 111 14.41 21.83 -10.25
CA GLY A 111 13.25 21.00 -10.55
C GLY A 111 13.25 20.45 -11.98
N PHE A 112 13.64 21.27 -12.96
CA PHE A 112 13.78 20.85 -14.36
C PHE A 112 14.80 19.72 -14.51
N PHE A 113 16.03 19.91 -14.02
CA PHE A 113 17.05 18.87 -14.10
C PHE A 113 16.68 17.64 -13.26
N ALA A 114 16.09 17.82 -12.07
CA ALA A 114 15.64 16.71 -11.24
C ALA A 114 14.55 15.88 -11.93
N THR A 115 13.67 16.52 -12.70
CA THR A 115 12.64 15.85 -13.49
C THR A 115 13.26 15.02 -14.61
N ILE A 116 14.24 15.58 -15.33
CA ILE A 116 14.94 14.87 -16.41
C ILE A 116 15.71 13.67 -15.86
N PHE A 117 16.63 13.90 -14.92
CA PHE A 117 17.48 12.83 -14.38
C PHE A 117 16.67 11.82 -13.56
N GLY A 118 15.65 12.29 -12.84
CA GLY A 118 14.74 11.42 -12.09
C GLY A 118 13.92 10.52 -13.01
N SER A 119 13.46 11.04 -14.15
CA SER A 119 12.75 10.21 -15.16
C SER A 119 13.69 9.20 -15.82
N ILE A 120 14.92 9.59 -16.17
CA ILE A 120 15.93 8.68 -16.75
C ILE A 120 16.25 7.54 -15.76
N LEU A 121 16.52 7.88 -14.50
CA LEU A 121 16.72 6.87 -13.46
C LEU A 121 15.45 6.06 -13.20
N GLY A 122 14.27 6.68 -13.32
CA GLY A 122 12.97 6.03 -13.16
C GLY A 122 12.72 4.95 -14.22
N VAL A 123 13.14 5.19 -15.47
CA VAL A 123 13.13 4.16 -16.52
C VAL A 123 14.01 2.99 -16.09
N GLY A 124 15.28 3.24 -15.74
CA GLY A 124 16.20 2.18 -15.31
C GLY A 124 15.67 1.39 -14.11
N PHE A 125 15.13 2.09 -13.11
CA PHE A 125 14.59 1.49 -11.89
C PHE A 125 13.30 0.69 -12.15
N SER A 126 12.41 1.18 -13.02
CA SER A 126 11.22 0.43 -13.43
C SER A 126 11.59 -0.87 -14.15
N GLN A 127 12.60 -0.83 -15.02
CA GLN A 127 13.07 -2.01 -15.75
C GLN A 127 13.74 -3.01 -14.83
N PHE A 128 14.51 -2.52 -13.85
CA PHE A 128 15.08 -3.38 -12.81
C PHE A 128 14.00 -4.14 -12.03
N ILE A 129 12.90 -3.46 -11.64
CA ILE A 129 11.78 -4.11 -10.94
C ILE A 129 11.04 -5.09 -11.86
N LEU A 130 10.77 -4.73 -13.12
CA LEU A 130 10.13 -5.63 -14.09
C LEU A 130 10.98 -6.87 -14.36
N TRP A 131 12.30 -6.70 -14.44
CA TRP A 131 13.24 -7.80 -14.62
C TRP A 131 13.21 -8.77 -13.43
N ILE A 132 13.26 -8.26 -12.19
CA ILE A 132 13.10 -9.08 -10.98
C ILE A 132 11.74 -9.78 -10.97
N SER A 133 10.69 -9.06 -11.36
CA SER A 133 9.33 -9.60 -11.40
C SER A 133 9.21 -10.74 -12.42
N ASN A 134 9.84 -10.59 -13.59
CA ASN A 134 9.87 -11.64 -14.61
C ASN A 134 10.70 -12.84 -14.17
N LEU A 135 11.83 -12.63 -13.48
CA LEU A 135 12.64 -13.72 -12.92
C LEU A 135 11.88 -14.53 -11.87
N LEU A 136 11.05 -13.87 -11.05
CA LEU A 136 10.28 -14.52 -9.98
C LEU A 136 8.98 -15.16 -10.47
N MET A 137 8.30 -14.56 -11.46
CA MET A 137 6.93 -14.92 -11.83
C MET A 137 6.77 -15.41 -13.27
N HIS A 138 7.82 -15.42 -14.09
CA HIS A 138 7.80 -15.85 -15.51
C HIS A 138 6.74 -15.15 -16.39
N LEU A 139 6.31 -13.94 -16.02
CA LEU A 139 5.16 -13.22 -16.61
C LEU A 139 5.40 -12.63 -18.00
N GLY A 140 6.51 -12.92 -18.68
CA GLY A 140 6.78 -12.41 -20.03
C GLY A 140 6.75 -10.87 -20.11
N LEU A 141 7.10 -10.18 -19.02
CA LEU A 141 7.07 -8.71 -18.95
C LEU A 141 8.21 -8.12 -19.80
N GLY A 142 7.88 -7.78 -21.04
CA GLY A 142 8.81 -7.19 -22.00
C GLY A 142 9.22 -5.76 -21.65
N PHE A 143 10.36 -5.34 -22.20
CA PHE A 143 10.83 -3.96 -22.09
C PHE A 143 9.85 -3.00 -22.77
N TYR A 144 9.25 -2.10 -21.98
CA TYR A 144 8.38 -1.03 -22.46
C TYR A 144 9.03 0.33 -22.25
N LEU A 145 9.00 1.21 -23.27
CA LEU A 145 9.37 2.62 -23.12
C LEU A 145 8.13 3.46 -22.77
N PRO A 146 8.03 3.96 -21.52
CA PRO A 146 6.82 4.62 -21.04
C PRO A 146 6.77 6.10 -21.45
N VAL A 147 6.34 6.37 -22.68
CA VAL A 147 6.16 7.76 -23.18
C VAL A 147 5.05 8.49 -22.43
N MET A 148 3.91 7.83 -22.18
CA MET A 148 2.79 8.43 -21.43
C MET A 148 3.18 8.77 -19.98
N PRO A 149 3.78 7.85 -19.20
CA PRO A 149 4.30 8.18 -17.87
C PRO A 149 5.33 9.30 -17.85
N PHE A 150 6.16 9.43 -18.88
CA PHE A 150 7.09 10.56 -19.00
C PHE A 150 6.35 11.89 -19.10
N ILE A 151 5.36 12.00 -19.99
CA ILE A 151 4.56 13.23 -20.15
C ILE A 151 3.84 13.58 -18.83
N ILE A 152 3.20 12.59 -18.20
CA ILE A 152 2.49 12.78 -16.93
C ILE A 152 3.45 13.25 -15.84
N THR A 153 4.65 12.66 -15.76
CA THR A 153 5.68 13.05 -14.79
C THR A 153 6.16 14.47 -15.01
N VAL A 154 6.46 14.85 -16.25
CA VAL A 154 6.91 16.20 -16.59
C VAL A 154 5.84 17.24 -16.23
N ILE A 155 4.59 17.01 -16.62
CA ILE A 155 3.48 17.93 -16.32
C ILE A 155 3.24 18.02 -14.81
N SER A 156 3.18 16.88 -14.12
CA SER A 156 2.90 16.83 -12.68
C SER A 156 3.98 17.55 -11.88
N PHE A 157 5.26 17.28 -12.17
CA PHE A 157 6.35 17.95 -11.47
C PHE A 157 6.51 19.41 -11.87
N ALA A 158 6.22 19.79 -13.12
CA ALA A 158 6.17 21.20 -13.50
C ALA A 158 5.12 21.98 -12.67
N VAL A 159 3.91 21.43 -12.54
CA VAL A 159 2.86 22.01 -11.68
C VAL A 159 3.32 22.06 -10.22
N LEU A 160 3.91 20.97 -9.71
CA LEU A 160 4.43 20.90 -8.35
C LEU A 160 5.47 21.99 -8.07
N PHE A 161 6.46 22.18 -8.92
CA PHE A 161 7.48 23.23 -8.71
C PHE A 161 6.89 24.63 -8.80
N LEU A 162 5.93 24.88 -9.69
CA LEU A 162 5.23 26.16 -9.76
C LEU A 162 4.45 26.44 -8.48
N VAL A 163 3.73 25.45 -7.95
CA VAL A 163 2.97 25.56 -6.70
C VAL A 163 3.92 25.80 -5.52
N ILE A 164 5.03 25.06 -5.41
CA ILE A 164 6.02 25.26 -4.34
C ILE A 164 6.65 26.66 -4.43
N SER A 165 7.06 27.06 -5.63
CA SER A 165 7.57 28.40 -5.92
C SER A 165 6.59 29.50 -5.52
N PHE A 166 5.30 29.31 -5.80
CA PHE A 166 4.23 30.22 -5.38
C PHE A 166 4.14 30.30 -3.85
N PHE A 167 4.09 29.17 -3.13
CA PHE A 167 4.06 29.16 -1.66
C PHE A 167 5.25 29.89 -1.03
N ILE A 168 6.45 29.76 -1.61
CA ILE A 168 7.67 30.42 -1.15
C ILE A 168 7.55 31.94 -1.26
N GLN A 169 6.93 32.45 -2.33
CA GLN A 169 6.71 33.89 -2.52
C GLN A 169 5.90 34.52 -1.37
N PHE A 170 4.98 33.78 -0.75
CA PHE A 170 4.15 34.22 0.38
C PHE A 170 4.76 33.95 1.76
N ARG A 171 5.66 32.95 1.89
CA ARG A 171 6.35 32.62 3.16
C ARG A 171 7.53 33.55 3.46
N LEU A 172 8.26 33.99 2.45
CA LEU A 172 9.44 34.88 2.60
C LEU A 172 9.20 36.33 3.10
N PRO A 173 8.09 37.04 2.81
CA PRO A 173 7.95 38.46 3.12
C PRO A 173 7.84 38.81 4.62
N LYS A 174 7.85 37.84 5.53
CA LYS A 174 7.74 38.08 6.98
C LYS A 174 9.06 38.04 7.73
N ALA A 175 10.15 37.58 7.12
CA ALA A 175 11.44 37.53 7.79
C ALA A 175 12.08 38.93 7.76
N THR A 176 12.19 39.57 8.92
CA THR A 176 12.93 40.82 9.05
C THR A 176 14.42 40.60 8.75
N LEU A 177 15.14 41.61 8.24
CA LEU A 177 16.58 41.50 7.99
C LEU A 177 17.35 41.02 9.24
N GLN A 178 16.90 41.48 10.41
CA GLN A 178 17.43 41.06 11.71
C GLN A 178 17.23 39.55 11.96
N GLU A 179 16.06 39.00 11.60
CA GLU A 179 15.79 37.55 11.68
C GLU A 179 16.66 36.74 10.72
N LEU A 180 16.92 37.24 9.51
CA LEU A 180 17.75 36.53 8.53
C LEU A 180 19.22 36.45 8.98
N LEU A 181 19.76 37.55 9.52
CA LEU A 181 21.16 37.61 9.97
C LEU A 181 21.39 36.80 11.24
N LYS A 182 20.42 36.81 12.16
CA LYS A 182 20.46 36.04 13.40
C LYS A 182 19.91 34.62 13.25
N ALA A 183 19.57 34.15 12.05
CA ALA A 183 18.97 32.82 11.84
C ALA A 183 19.84 31.64 12.33
N GLY A 184 21.16 31.83 12.47
CA GLY A 184 22.08 30.84 13.04
C GLY A 184 22.30 30.96 14.56
N GLU A 185 21.87 32.05 15.19
CA GLU A 185 22.11 32.36 16.61
C GLU A 185 20.80 32.41 17.44
N MET A 186 19.69 32.81 16.81
CA MET A 186 18.36 32.73 17.40
C MET A 186 17.85 31.31 17.23
N GLY A 187 18.04 30.51 18.28
CA GLY A 187 17.16 29.39 18.51
C GLY A 187 15.71 29.88 18.43
N LYS A 188 14.86 29.19 17.64
CA LYS A 188 13.41 29.47 17.56
C LYS A 188 12.93 29.69 19.00
N GLY A 189 12.61 30.94 19.39
CA GLY A 189 12.44 31.37 20.79
C GLY A 189 11.46 30.50 21.57
N GLU A 190 11.23 30.73 22.87
CA GLU A 190 10.34 29.91 23.71
C GLU A 190 8.84 29.91 23.27
N ILE A 191 8.52 29.35 22.10
CA ILE A 191 7.18 28.89 21.72
C ILE A 191 6.76 27.88 22.79
N LYS A 192 5.86 28.32 23.66
CA LYS A 192 5.18 27.50 24.66
C LYS A 192 4.37 26.43 23.94
N SER A 193 4.54 25.18 24.33
CA SER A 193 3.71 24.10 23.81
C SER A 193 2.22 24.31 24.17
N SER A 194 1.33 24.10 23.20
CA SER A 194 -0.11 24.21 23.41
C SER A 194 -0.66 22.91 24.00
N LYS A 195 -1.08 22.95 25.27
CA LYS A 195 -1.69 21.80 25.97
C LYS A 195 -2.88 21.20 25.21
N VAL A 196 -3.67 22.04 24.53
CA VAL A 196 -4.84 21.60 23.73
C VAL A 196 -4.39 20.75 22.55
N LYS A 197 -3.38 21.20 21.80
CA LYS A 197 -2.86 20.44 20.66
C LYS A 197 -2.16 19.15 21.09
N SER A 198 -1.49 19.16 22.25
CA SER A 198 -0.91 17.94 22.84
C SER A 198 -1.99 16.92 23.20
N PHE A 199 -3.11 17.35 23.81
CA PHE A 199 -4.24 16.47 24.08
C PHE A 199 -4.88 15.94 22.79
N LEU A 200 -5.06 16.82 21.79
CA LEU A 200 -5.59 16.45 20.48
C LEU A 200 -4.69 15.44 19.76
N ALA A 201 -3.36 15.52 19.92
CA ALA A 201 -2.43 14.52 19.39
C ALA A 201 -2.74 13.12 19.93
N VAL A 202 -2.91 13.01 21.25
CA VAL A 202 -3.23 11.72 21.91
C VAL A 202 -4.61 11.24 21.47
N LEU A 203 -5.61 12.12 21.47
CA LEU A 203 -6.97 11.78 21.05
C LEU A 203 -7.01 11.25 19.61
N LEU A 204 -6.38 11.96 18.67
CA LEU A 204 -6.33 11.54 17.28
C LEU A 204 -5.61 10.20 17.14
N LEU A 205 -4.44 10.01 17.74
CA LEU A 205 -3.73 8.73 17.61
C LEU A 205 -4.51 7.57 18.23
N VAL A 206 -5.08 7.75 19.42
CA VAL A 206 -5.88 6.70 20.09
C VAL A 206 -7.13 6.35 19.28
N VAL A 207 -7.87 7.35 18.77
CA VAL A 207 -9.06 7.10 17.94
C VAL A 207 -8.68 6.47 16.61
N GLY A 208 -7.62 6.94 15.95
CA GLY A 208 -7.17 6.41 14.66
C GLY A 208 -6.75 4.94 14.75
N TYR A 209 -5.89 4.60 15.71
CA TYR A 209 -5.51 3.20 15.94
C TYR A 209 -6.66 2.36 16.50
N GLY A 210 -7.54 2.93 17.34
CA GLY A 210 -8.72 2.25 17.83
C GLY A 210 -9.68 1.83 16.70
N ILE A 211 -9.97 2.74 15.77
CA ILE A 211 -10.78 2.43 14.57
C ILE A 211 -10.07 1.38 13.71
N ALA A 212 -8.76 1.51 13.51
CA ALA A 212 -7.98 0.56 12.71
C ALA A 212 -8.02 -0.87 13.27
N LEU A 213 -8.03 -1.04 14.59
CA LEU A 213 -8.08 -2.35 15.24
C LEU A 213 -9.47 -3.00 15.22
N VAL A 214 -10.53 -2.20 15.15
CA VAL A 214 -11.93 -2.68 15.18
C VAL A 214 -12.48 -2.90 13.78
N ALA A 215 -11.96 -2.20 12.77
CA ALA A 215 -12.42 -2.32 11.39
C ALA A 215 -12.16 -3.72 10.82
N LYS A 216 -13.20 -4.36 10.26
CA LYS A 216 -13.14 -5.69 9.64
C LYS A 216 -13.83 -5.70 8.28
N GLY A 217 -13.37 -6.58 7.39
CA GLY A 217 -13.96 -6.78 6.06
C GLY A 217 -14.02 -5.50 5.22
N GLN A 218 -15.14 -5.25 4.56
CA GLN A 218 -15.32 -4.11 3.65
C GLN A 218 -15.22 -2.73 4.34
N LEU A 219 -15.44 -2.65 5.65
CA LEU A 219 -15.27 -1.41 6.42
C LEU A 219 -13.83 -0.91 6.40
N VAL A 220 -12.84 -1.81 6.28
CA VAL A 220 -11.41 -1.45 6.22
C VAL A 220 -11.14 -0.47 5.07
N LEU A 221 -11.69 -0.74 3.89
CA LEU A 221 -11.52 0.12 2.70
C LEU A 221 -12.14 1.51 2.89
N MET A 222 -13.28 1.58 3.57
CA MET A 222 -13.98 2.85 3.81
C MET A 222 -13.27 3.72 4.85
N VAL A 223 -12.75 3.11 5.93
CA VAL A 223 -12.06 3.85 7.01
C VAL A 223 -10.59 4.12 6.72
N MET A 224 -10.00 3.48 5.71
CA MET A 224 -8.57 3.58 5.39
C MET A 224 -8.12 5.04 5.21
N PHE A 225 -8.75 5.80 4.29
CA PHE A 225 -8.36 7.19 4.05
C PHE A 225 -8.58 8.12 5.26
N PRO A 226 -9.76 8.08 5.94
CA PRO A 226 -9.96 8.83 7.18
C PRO A 226 -8.92 8.52 8.26
N VAL A 227 -8.63 7.24 8.50
CA VAL A 227 -7.67 6.81 9.53
C VAL A 227 -6.25 7.27 9.18
N ILE A 228 -5.82 7.12 7.92
CA ILE A 228 -4.52 7.61 7.46
C ILE A 228 -4.40 9.12 7.71
N PHE A 229 -5.41 9.90 7.31
CA PHE A 229 -5.41 11.34 7.52
C PHE A 229 -5.32 11.70 9.01
N LEU A 230 -6.10 11.00 9.84
CA LEU A 230 -6.20 11.23 11.28
C LEU A 230 -4.89 10.86 12.00
N VAL A 231 -4.24 9.76 11.62
CA VAL A 231 -2.93 9.34 12.15
C VAL A 231 -1.81 10.27 11.68
N ILE A 232 -1.79 10.71 10.42
CA ILE A 232 -0.81 11.69 9.94
C ILE A 232 -0.95 13.02 10.71
N LEU A 233 -2.18 13.52 10.88
CA LEU A 233 -2.42 14.75 11.63
C LEU A 233 -2.06 14.60 13.12
N GLY A 234 -2.41 13.47 13.73
CA GLY A 234 -2.04 13.14 15.11
C GLY A 234 -0.52 13.08 15.30
N THR A 235 0.20 12.45 14.36
CA THR A 235 1.67 12.33 14.37
C THR A 235 2.33 13.70 14.24
N LYS A 236 1.78 14.61 13.41
CA LYS A 236 2.25 15.99 13.34
C LYS A 236 2.15 16.69 14.69
N PHE A 237 0.99 16.62 15.35
CA PHE A 237 0.82 17.24 16.67
C PHE A 237 1.64 16.53 17.75
N LEU A 238 1.92 15.25 17.59
CA LEU A 238 2.82 14.51 18.48
C LEU A 238 4.19 15.16 18.50
N PHE A 239 4.83 15.34 17.33
CA PHE A 239 6.17 15.94 17.28
C PHE A 239 6.18 17.45 17.52
N ASP A 240 5.24 18.20 16.96
CA ASP A 240 5.22 19.67 17.08
C ASP A 240 4.83 20.14 18.49
N GLN A 241 4.06 19.36 19.26
CA GLN A 241 3.44 19.83 20.50
C GLN A 241 3.59 18.85 21.67
N LEU A 242 3.13 17.60 21.52
CA LEU A 242 3.12 16.62 22.62
C LEU A 242 4.53 16.34 23.14
N SER A 243 5.47 16.02 22.26
CA SER A 243 6.85 15.70 22.64
C SER A 243 7.53 16.87 23.37
N VAL A 244 7.32 18.10 22.91
CA VAL A 244 7.83 19.32 23.58
C VAL A 244 7.16 19.49 24.95
N SER A 245 5.83 19.30 25.05
CA SER A 245 5.08 19.42 26.31
C SER A 245 5.56 18.42 27.37
N VAL A 246 5.84 17.18 26.97
CA VAL A 246 6.36 16.13 27.84
C VAL A 246 7.71 16.54 28.43
N ILE A 247 8.61 17.07 27.60
CA ILE A 247 9.94 17.52 28.06
C ILE A 247 9.81 18.73 28.98
N GLU A 248 8.96 19.71 28.64
CA GLU A 248 8.69 20.86 29.53
C GLU A 248 8.11 20.41 30.89
N ARG A 249 7.25 19.40 30.92
CA ARG A 249 6.71 18.83 32.16
C ARG A 249 7.78 18.10 32.97
N LEU A 250 8.73 17.41 32.31
CA LEU A 250 9.89 16.81 32.97
C LEU A 250 10.82 17.87 33.58
N LYS A 251 11.07 18.98 32.87
CA LYS A 251 11.87 20.11 33.37
C LYS A 251 11.27 20.75 34.64
N ARG A 252 9.93 20.76 34.76
CA ARG A 252 9.24 21.30 35.96
C ARG A 252 9.36 20.41 37.20
N LYS A 253 9.79 19.15 37.07
CA LYS A 253 9.94 18.24 38.22
C LYS A 253 11.35 18.35 38.80
N PRO A 254 11.54 18.98 39.98
CA PRO A 254 12.87 19.24 40.53
C PRO A 254 13.67 17.95 40.79
N LYS A 255 13.01 16.87 41.23
CA LYS A 255 13.64 15.55 41.44
C LYS A 255 14.31 14.97 40.19
N ILE A 256 13.81 15.29 38.99
CA ILE A 256 14.34 14.79 37.72
C ILE A 256 15.33 15.80 37.12
N PHE A 257 14.96 17.08 37.13
CA PHE A 257 15.72 18.15 36.49
C PHE A 257 17.10 18.36 37.15
N TRP A 258 17.17 18.36 38.48
CA TRP A 258 18.41 18.60 39.22
C TRP A 258 19.26 17.33 39.43
N LYS A 259 18.84 16.19 38.87
CA LYS A 259 19.59 14.93 39.01
C LYS A 259 20.73 14.89 37.99
N LYS A 260 21.98 15.00 38.46
CA LYS A 260 23.21 14.89 37.64
C LYS A 260 23.20 15.89 36.46
N THR A 261 23.41 15.41 35.23
CA THR A 261 23.52 16.20 34.00
C THR A 261 22.15 16.50 33.34
N ASN A 262 21.04 16.05 33.93
CA ASN A 262 19.71 16.17 33.34
C ASN A 262 19.30 17.62 33.03
N MET A 263 19.78 18.60 33.78
CA MET A 263 19.51 20.01 33.53
C MET A 263 19.93 20.44 32.12
N VAL A 264 21.15 20.05 31.71
CA VAL A 264 21.72 20.37 30.39
C VAL A 264 21.01 19.54 29.33
N VAL A 265 20.87 18.23 29.54
CA VAL A 265 20.25 17.31 28.58
C VAL A 265 18.80 17.68 28.28
N LEU A 266 17.97 17.92 29.29
CA LEU A 266 16.55 18.26 29.08
C LEU A 266 16.35 19.63 28.44
N SER A 267 17.25 20.57 28.72
CA SER A 267 17.21 21.91 28.12
C SER A 267 17.61 21.87 26.65
N ASP A 268 18.67 21.14 26.30
CA ASP A 268 19.09 20.92 24.92
C ASP A 268 18.07 20.07 24.15
N LEU A 269 17.52 19.01 24.76
CA LEU A 269 16.50 18.16 24.14
C LEU A 269 15.23 18.93 23.83
N ALA A 270 14.74 19.78 24.74
CA ALA A 270 13.57 20.62 24.50
C ALA A 270 13.76 21.54 23.28
N PHE A 271 14.97 22.10 23.15
CA PHE A 271 15.35 22.95 22.03
C PHE A 271 15.43 22.16 20.71
N ARG A 272 16.19 21.06 20.68
CA ARG A 272 16.38 20.23 19.47
C ARG A 272 15.10 19.57 19.00
N MET A 273 14.25 19.10 19.91
CA MET A 273 12.97 18.47 19.58
C MET A 273 12.07 19.43 18.81
N LYS A 274 12.06 20.69 19.21
CA LYS A 274 11.26 21.72 18.56
C LYS A 274 11.86 22.18 17.24
N ASP A 275 13.18 22.27 17.16
CA ASP A 275 13.84 22.68 15.92
C ASP A 275 13.67 21.63 14.82
N ASN A 276 13.75 20.35 15.19
CA ASN A 276 13.68 19.19 14.29
C ASN A 276 12.31 18.49 14.28
N ALA A 277 11.26 19.03 14.91
CA ALA A 277 9.95 18.39 15.00
C ALA A 277 9.39 17.99 13.63
N ARG A 278 9.55 18.86 12.62
CA ARG A 278 9.14 18.59 11.24
C ARG A 278 9.89 17.41 10.63
N SER A 279 11.20 17.33 10.87
CA SER A 279 12.05 16.24 10.39
C SER A 279 11.60 14.92 11.00
N PHE A 280 11.38 14.87 12.32
CA PHE A 280 10.91 13.66 12.99
C PHE A 280 9.52 13.22 12.51
N PHE A 281 8.58 14.17 12.36
CA PHE A 281 7.28 13.90 11.76
C PHE A 281 7.40 13.24 10.39
N LEU A 282 8.21 13.80 9.51
CA LEU A 282 8.38 13.29 8.15
C LEU A 282 9.02 11.90 8.14
N VAL A 283 10.07 11.67 8.94
CA VAL A 283 10.71 10.35 9.08
C VAL A 283 9.72 9.31 9.60
N SER A 284 8.94 9.62 10.63
CA SER A 284 7.95 8.68 11.17
C SER A 284 6.84 8.36 10.19
N VAL A 285 6.35 9.33 9.41
CA VAL A 285 5.34 9.06 8.37
C VAL A 285 5.91 8.15 7.29
N ILE A 286 7.13 8.39 6.82
CA ILE A 286 7.80 7.52 5.84
C ILE A 286 7.92 6.09 6.35
N SER A 287 8.45 5.92 7.56
CA SER A 287 8.60 4.59 8.15
C SER A 287 7.26 3.89 8.33
N THR A 288 6.22 4.63 8.76
CA THR A 288 4.88 4.07 8.93
C THR A 288 4.30 3.59 7.61
N VAL A 289 4.41 4.39 6.54
CA VAL A 289 3.94 3.99 5.21
C VAL A 289 4.69 2.75 4.71
N ALA A 290 6.02 2.70 4.89
CA ALA A 290 6.82 1.54 4.51
C ALA A 290 6.41 0.27 5.27
N PHE A 291 6.28 0.33 6.59
CA PHE A 291 5.87 -0.83 7.39
C PHE A 291 4.43 -1.25 7.11
N ALA A 292 3.52 -0.30 6.91
CA ALA A 292 2.13 -0.61 6.53
C ALA A 292 2.06 -1.30 5.17
N ALA A 293 2.86 -0.86 4.19
CA ALA A 293 2.94 -1.50 2.88
C ALA A 293 3.48 -2.94 2.98
N ILE A 294 4.58 -3.14 3.73
CA ILE A 294 5.15 -4.49 3.96
C ILE A 294 4.15 -5.39 4.69
N GLY A 295 3.50 -4.88 5.75
CA GLY A 295 2.51 -5.63 6.50
C GLY A 295 1.28 -5.99 5.66
N THR A 296 0.81 -5.08 4.81
CA THR A 296 -0.29 -5.35 3.87
C THR A 296 0.12 -6.41 2.84
N LEU A 297 1.32 -6.30 2.27
CA LEU A 297 1.84 -7.28 1.32
C LEU A 297 1.94 -8.67 1.95
N TYR A 298 2.53 -8.77 3.15
CA TYR A 298 2.64 -10.04 3.86
C TYR A 298 1.27 -10.61 4.25
N GLY A 299 0.35 -9.75 4.70
CA GLY A 299 -1.01 -10.16 5.04
C GLY A 299 -1.81 -10.68 3.84
N VAL A 300 -1.73 -10.00 2.70
CA VAL A 300 -2.36 -10.45 1.45
C VAL A 300 -1.70 -11.74 0.95
N ASN A 301 -0.36 -11.82 0.99
CA ASN A 301 0.37 -13.02 0.59
C ASN A 301 -0.05 -14.23 1.45
N GLU A 302 -0.12 -14.07 2.78
CA GLU A 302 -0.58 -15.10 3.70
C GLU A 302 -2.03 -15.51 3.43
N MET A 303 -2.91 -14.54 3.11
CA MET A 303 -4.31 -14.81 2.75
C MET A 303 -4.41 -15.62 1.45
N ILE A 304 -3.62 -15.27 0.43
CA ILE A 304 -3.56 -16.01 -0.83
C ILE A 304 -3.00 -17.40 -0.61
N PHE A 305 -1.87 -17.55 0.08
CA PHE A 305 -1.26 -18.86 0.37
C PHE A 305 -2.21 -19.77 1.14
N LYS A 306 -2.84 -19.27 2.21
CA LYS A 306 -3.86 -20.03 2.94
C LYS A 306 -5.06 -20.38 2.07
N GLY A 307 -5.47 -19.48 1.17
CA GLY A 307 -6.53 -19.76 0.19
C GLY A 307 -6.15 -20.86 -0.81
N ILE A 308 -4.92 -20.85 -1.36
CA ILE A 308 -4.45 -21.87 -2.29
C ILE A 308 -4.28 -23.21 -1.57
N SER A 309 -3.65 -23.24 -0.39
CA SER A 309 -3.54 -24.46 0.43
C SER A 309 -4.88 -24.99 0.95
N SER A 310 -5.97 -24.24 0.77
CA SER A 310 -7.33 -24.66 1.09
C SER A 310 -8.02 -25.39 -0.08
N VAL A 311 -7.42 -25.37 -1.27
CA VAL A 311 -7.90 -26.20 -2.40
C VAL A 311 -7.10 -27.49 -2.35
N PRO A 312 -7.70 -28.65 -2.01
CA PRO A 312 -6.97 -29.92 -1.89
C PRO A 312 -6.62 -30.53 -3.25
N TYR A 313 -7.13 -29.93 -4.34
CA TYR A 313 -6.99 -30.42 -5.70
C TYR A 313 -6.04 -29.56 -6.51
N GLU A 314 -5.24 -30.18 -7.37
CA GLU A 314 -4.24 -29.47 -8.19
C GLU A 314 -4.92 -28.53 -9.20
N LEU A 315 -6.01 -28.98 -9.85
CA LEU A 315 -6.76 -28.18 -10.82
C LEU A 315 -8.27 -28.29 -10.58
N THR A 316 -8.95 -27.15 -10.57
CA THR A 316 -10.41 -27.07 -10.46
C THR A 316 -10.97 -26.07 -11.45
N LEU A 317 -11.87 -26.52 -12.31
CA LEU A 317 -12.65 -25.66 -13.20
C LEU A 317 -14.07 -25.52 -12.63
N SER A 318 -14.45 -24.29 -12.33
CA SER A 318 -15.80 -23.96 -11.86
C SER A 318 -16.74 -23.77 -13.04
N ASP A 319 -17.95 -24.32 -12.96
CA ASP A 319 -18.98 -24.24 -14.01
C ASP A 319 -18.48 -24.65 -15.41
N SER A 320 -18.21 -25.95 -15.59
CA SER A 320 -17.82 -26.56 -16.86
C SER A 320 -18.94 -26.57 -17.91
N THR A 321 -20.13 -26.06 -17.59
CA THR A 321 -21.25 -25.96 -18.54
C THR A 321 -21.27 -24.65 -19.33
N ASN A 322 -20.54 -23.62 -18.86
CA ASN A 322 -20.38 -22.36 -19.57
C ASN A 322 -19.54 -22.57 -20.87
N PRO A 323 -19.97 -22.06 -22.04
CA PRO A 323 -19.22 -22.18 -23.29
C PRO A 323 -17.73 -21.82 -23.20
N GLU A 324 -17.35 -20.75 -22.48
CA GLU A 324 -15.94 -20.35 -22.32
C GLU A 324 -15.14 -21.39 -21.51
N ASN A 325 -15.78 -21.98 -20.49
CA ASN A 325 -15.16 -22.98 -19.63
C ASN A 325 -15.06 -24.34 -20.33
N GLN A 326 -15.98 -24.66 -21.26
CA GLN A 326 -15.89 -25.86 -22.07
C GLN A 326 -14.66 -25.84 -22.99
N GLU A 327 -14.35 -24.70 -23.59
CA GLU A 327 -13.12 -24.52 -24.38
C GLU A 327 -11.88 -24.72 -23.50
N MET A 328 -11.85 -24.14 -22.30
CA MET A 328 -10.77 -24.36 -21.33
C MET A 328 -10.65 -25.84 -20.91
N LYS A 329 -11.78 -26.53 -20.68
CA LYS A 329 -11.81 -27.95 -20.33
C LYS A 329 -11.18 -28.81 -21.43
N GLN A 330 -11.56 -28.56 -22.69
CA GLN A 330 -11.03 -29.26 -23.85
C GLN A 330 -9.54 -28.98 -24.05
N PHE A 331 -9.13 -27.73 -23.88
CA PHE A 331 -7.72 -27.33 -23.93
C PHE A 331 -6.89 -28.06 -22.88
N ALA A 332 -7.33 -28.05 -21.61
CA ALA A 332 -6.65 -28.74 -20.51
C ALA A 332 -6.50 -30.25 -20.79
N THR A 333 -7.61 -30.90 -21.15
CA THR A 333 -7.63 -32.35 -21.45
C THR A 333 -6.67 -32.71 -22.59
N LYS A 334 -6.62 -31.89 -23.65
CA LYS A 334 -5.71 -32.08 -24.78
C LYS A 334 -4.25 -31.93 -24.36
N THR A 335 -3.93 -30.90 -23.59
CA THR A 335 -2.58 -30.66 -23.08
C THR A 335 -2.09 -31.80 -22.19
N PHE A 336 -2.96 -32.35 -21.33
CA PHE A 336 -2.61 -33.49 -20.48
C PHE A 336 -2.31 -34.74 -21.31
N GLN A 337 -3.07 -34.99 -22.37
CA GLN A 337 -2.82 -36.10 -23.30
C GLN A 337 -1.52 -35.91 -24.07
N GLU A 338 -1.25 -34.71 -24.59
CA GLU A 338 -0.01 -34.40 -25.34
C GLU A 338 1.24 -34.56 -24.48
N LYS A 339 1.16 -34.21 -23.19
CA LYS A 339 2.26 -34.35 -22.23
C LYS A 339 2.26 -35.69 -21.48
N ASN A 340 1.37 -36.61 -21.83
CA ASN A 340 1.24 -37.95 -21.23
C ASN A 340 1.06 -37.93 -19.70
N ILE A 341 0.38 -36.90 -19.18
CA ILE A 341 0.11 -36.73 -17.76
C ILE A 341 -1.22 -37.42 -17.42
N GLN A 342 -1.20 -38.36 -16.48
CA GLN A 342 -2.41 -39.04 -16.03
C GLN A 342 -3.10 -38.26 -14.90
N PHE A 343 -4.35 -37.87 -15.14
CA PHE A 343 -5.24 -37.26 -14.15
C PHE A 343 -6.45 -38.15 -13.89
N ASP A 344 -6.91 -38.16 -12.64
CA ASP A 344 -8.23 -38.63 -12.27
C ASP A 344 -9.19 -37.43 -12.37
N GLU A 345 -10.14 -37.51 -13.31
CA GLU A 345 -11.17 -36.49 -13.53
C GLU A 345 -12.43 -36.83 -12.76
N VAL A 346 -12.90 -35.87 -11.95
CA VAL A 346 -14.18 -36.00 -11.23
C VAL A 346 -15.03 -34.78 -11.50
N GLU A 347 -16.21 -35.02 -12.05
CA GLU A 347 -17.28 -34.02 -12.11
C GLU A 347 -18.23 -34.21 -10.94
N TYR A 348 -18.65 -33.11 -10.35
CA TYR A 348 -19.68 -33.07 -9.32
C TYR A 348 -20.57 -31.83 -9.49
N PRO A 349 -21.89 -31.97 -9.33
CA PRO A 349 -22.80 -30.83 -9.28
C PRO A 349 -22.66 -30.09 -7.94
N GLN A 350 -22.62 -28.76 -8.02
CA GLN A 350 -22.69 -27.87 -6.88
C GLN A 350 -23.88 -26.92 -7.05
N PHE A 351 -24.69 -26.77 -6.01
CA PHE A 351 -25.88 -25.93 -6.06
C PHE A 351 -25.66 -24.67 -5.23
N THR A 352 -26.00 -23.50 -5.77
CA THR A 352 -25.84 -22.22 -5.08
C THR A 352 -27.20 -21.62 -4.76
N THR A 353 -27.45 -21.39 -3.48
CA THR A 353 -28.69 -20.75 -3.00
C THR A 353 -28.71 -19.24 -3.30
N ASN A 354 -29.89 -18.62 -3.22
CA ASN A 354 -30.05 -17.17 -3.38
C ASN A 354 -29.28 -16.36 -2.33
N GLU A 355 -28.99 -16.97 -1.18
CA GLU A 355 -28.19 -16.39 -0.09
C GLU A 355 -26.67 -16.56 -0.32
N GLY A 356 -26.27 -17.20 -1.44
CA GLY A 356 -24.86 -17.42 -1.80
C GLY A 356 -24.21 -18.63 -1.11
N ILE A 357 -24.98 -19.41 -0.34
CA ILE A 357 -24.51 -20.63 0.31
C ILE A 357 -24.48 -21.77 -0.71
N ARG A 358 -23.37 -22.50 -0.73
CA ARG A 358 -23.15 -23.64 -1.63
C ARG A 358 -23.67 -24.93 -0.97
N LEU A 359 -24.26 -25.80 -1.77
CA LEU A 359 -24.80 -27.08 -1.36
C LEU A 359 -24.15 -28.18 -2.21
N ILE A 360 -23.76 -29.26 -1.56
CA ILE A 360 -23.28 -30.48 -2.20
C ILE A 360 -24.03 -31.68 -1.63
N GLN A 361 -24.36 -32.63 -2.49
CA GLN A 361 -24.98 -33.88 -2.06
C GLN A 361 -23.97 -34.77 -1.32
N ALA A 362 -24.43 -35.53 -0.32
CA ALA A 362 -23.56 -36.37 0.50
C ALA A 362 -22.82 -37.44 -0.30
N SER A 363 -23.46 -38.02 -1.31
CA SER A 363 -22.84 -38.97 -2.25
C SER A 363 -21.64 -38.36 -3.00
N GLU A 364 -21.82 -37.15 -3.54
CA GLU A 364 -20.78 -36.41 -4.27
C GLU A 364 -19.64 -35.96 -3.35
N TYR A 365 -19.95 -35.45 -2.16
CA TYR A 365 -18.92 -35.13 -1.17
C TYR A 365 -18.10 -36.37 -0.79
N ASN A 366 -18.75 -37.51 -0.55
CA ASN A 366 -18.06 -38.75 -0.17
C ASN A 366 -17.21 -39.33 -1.30
N LYS A 367 -17.57 -39.09 -2.57
CA LYS A 367 -16.74 -39.42 -3.73
C LYS A 367 -15.46 -38.58 -3.75
N LEU A 368 -15.59 -37.28 -3.49
CA LEU A 368 -14.48 -36.35 -3.39
C LEU A 368 -13.55 -36.64 -2.20
N ALA A 369 -14.11 -36.98 -1.04
CA ALA A 369 -13.33 -37.31 0.16
C ALA A 369 -12.48 -38.57 -0.02
N LYS A 370 -13.01 -39.60 -0.69
CA LYS A 370 -12.28 -40.83 -1.01
C LYS A 370 -11.12 -40.62 -1.97
N MET A 371 -11.18 -39.59 -2.82
CA MET A 371 -10.13 -39.30 -3.80
C MET A 371 -8.84 -38.81 -3.16
N ILE A 372 -8.93 -38.21 -1.97
CA ILE A 372 -7.82 -37.61 -1.23
C ILE A 372 -7.61 -38.25 0.16
N ASP A 373 -8.18 -39.43 0.37
CA ASP A 373 -8.10 -40.20 1.63
C ASP A 373 -8.58 -39.44 2.90
N GLU A 374 -9.58 -38.57 2.75
CA GLU A 374 -10.20 -37.80 3.85
C GLU A 374 -11.51 -38.47 4.36
N PRO A 375 -11.97 -38.15 5.59
CA PRO A 375 -13.12 -38.82 6.18
C PRO A 375 -14.44 -38.45 5.48
N THR A 376 -15.25 -39.48 5.25
CA THR A 376 -16.61 -39.35 4.71
C THR A 376 -17.59 -38.82 5.74
N ILE A 377 -18.68 -38.22 5.27
CA ILE A 377 -19.75 -37.65 6.09
C ILE A 377 -21.00 -38.52 6.00
N ASP A 378 -21.72 -38.61 7.12
CA ASP A 378 -23.00 -39.30 7.23
C ASP A 378 -24.05 -38.63 6.33
N GLY A 379 -24.65 -39.40 5.42
CA GLY A 379 -25.60 -38.92 4.41
C GLY A 379 -27.00 -38.60 4.94
N ASN A 380 -27.26 -38.83 6.24
CA ASN A 380 -28.59 -38.63 6.83
C ASN A 380 -28.81 -37.25 7.49
N SER A 381 -27.77 -36.41 7.61
CA SER A 381 -27.87 -35.11 8.31
C SER A 381 -27.30 -33.96 7.49
N VAL A 382 -27.80 -32.74 7.74
CA VAL A 382 -27.27 -31.54 7.08
C VAL A 382 -26.03 -31.07 7.84
N VAL A 383 -24.88 -31.08 7.18
CA VAL A 383 -23.58 -30.78 7.80
C VAL A 383 -23.00 -29.50 7.22
N ASN A 384 -22.70 -28.53 8.08
CA ASN A 384 -21.94 -27.35 7.71
C ASN A 384 -20.44 -27.66 7.75
N LEU A 385 -19.78 -27.47 6.62
CA LEU A 385 -18.37 -27.77 6.48
C LEU A 385 -17.53 -26.59 6.94
N LYS A 386 -16.57 -26.89 7.83
CA LYS A 386 -15.58 -25.94 8.32
C LYS A 386 -14.20 -26.38 7.91
N GLN A 387 -13.48 -25.55 7.17
CA GLN A 387 -12.12 -25.88 6.82
C GLN A 387 -11.15 -25.76 7.99
N GLU A 388 -10.18 -26.68 8.08
CA GLU A 388 -9.30 -26.78 9.25
C GLU A 388 -8.26 -25.65 9.32
N ASN A 389 -7.73 -25.22 8.16
CA ASN A 389 -6.64 -24.24 8.07
C ASN A 389 -7.09 -22.82 7.66
N VAL A 390 -8.39 -22.54 7.65
CA VAL A 390 -8.93 -21.25 7.23
C VAL A 390 -9.25 -20.37 8.46
N PRO A 391 -8.86 -19.08 8.46
CA PRO A 391 -9.26 -18.10 9.46
C PRO A 391 -10.76 -18.17 9.82
N SER A 392 -11.07 -18.12 11.12
CA SER A 392 -12.44 -18.32 11.63
C SER A 392 -13.45 -17.27 11.16
N ASP A 393 -12.98 -16.12 10.68
CA ASP A 393 -13.77 -15.04 10.07
C ASP A 393 -14.22 -15.34 8.63
N MET A 394 -13.59 -16.29 7.93
CA MET A 394 -14.06 -16.78 6.63
C MET A 394 -15.03 -17.97 6.73
N PHE A 395 -15.20 -18.55 7.93
CA PHE A 395 -16.21 -19.58 8.18
C PHE A 395 -17.58 -18.93 8.36
N VAL A 396 -18.55 -19.36 7.55
CA VAL A 396 -19.96 -18.95 7.69
C VAL A 396 -20.66 -19.98 8.56
N ASP A 397 -21.00 -19.60 9.80
CA ASP A 397 -21.83 -20.43 10.68
C ASP A 397 -23.29 -20.38 10.21
N VAL A 398 -23.59 -21.22 9.22
CA VAL A 398 -24.92 -21.40 8.69
C VAL A 398 -25.72 -22.24 9.68
N LYS A 399 -26.82 -21.69 10.21
CA LYS A 399 -27.74 -22.38 11.12
C LYS A 399 -28.99 -22.89 10.42
N THR A 400 -29.47 -22.12 9.44
CA THR A 400 -30.64 -22.42 8.62
C THR A 400 -30.41 -21.90 7.22
N VAL A 401 -30.90 -22.62 6.21
CA VAL A 401 -30.86 -22.20 4.80
C VAL A 401 -32.24 -22.31 4.20
N SER A 402 -32.68 -21.27 3.50
CA SER A 402 -33.92 -21.29 2.73
C SER A 402 -33.63 -21.72 1.29
N LEU A 403 -34.27 -22.82 0.87
CA LEU A 403 -34.24 -23.31 -0.51
C LEU A 403 -35.23 -22.51 -1.38
N ALA A 404 -35.05 -22.58 -2.71
CA ALA A 404 -35.89 -21.89 -3.69
C ALA A 404 -37.37 -22.31 -3.64
N ASN A 405 -37.68 -23.45 -3.04
CA ASN A 405 -39.03 -24.00 -2.84
C ASN A 405 -39.67 -23.61 -1.48
N ASN A 406 -39.15 -22.59 -0.78
CA ASN A 406 -39.54 -22.17 0.57
C ASN A 406 -39.33 -23.24 1.68
N GLN A 407 -38.60 -24.33 1.41
CA GLN A 407 -38.17 -25.25 2.48
C GLN A 407 -36.98 -24.66 3.23
N THR A 408 -37.01 -24.77 4.57
CA THR A 408 -35.88 -24.38 5.42
C THR A 408 -35.13 -25.63 5.87
N LEU A 409 -33.86 -25.74 5.51
CA LEU A 409 -32.95 -26.75 6.02
C LEU A 409 -32.33 -26.24 7.33
N LYS A 410 -32.39 -27.04 8.39
CA LYS A 410 -31.68 -26.77 9.64
C LYS A 410 -30.35 -27.53 9.62
N VAL A 411 -29.27 -26.87 10.03
CA VAL A 411 -27.96 -27.49 10.12
C VAL A 411 -27.87 -28.30 11.41
N ASP A 412 -27.53 -29.57 11.30
CA ASP A 412 -27.49 -30.50 12.43
C ASP A 412 -26.11 -30.52 13.10
N LYS A 413 -25.03 -30.42 12.31
CA LYS A 413 -23.65 -30.53 12.80
C LYS A 413 -22.68 -29.66 11.98
N ILE A 414 -21.58 -29.30 12.61
CA ILE A 414 -20.41 -28.71 11.94
C ILE A 414 -19.33 -29.79 11.86
N SER A 415 -18.85 -30.11 10.65
CA SER A 415 -17.74 -31.05 10.46
C SER A 415 -16.53 -30.32 9.90
N LYS A 416 -15.34 -30.72 10.35
CA LYS A 416 -14.11 -30.27 9.73
C LYS A 416 -13.85 -31.02 8.44
N THR A 417 -13.30 -30.34 7.44
CA THR A 417 -12.94 -30.96 6.16
C THR A 417 -11.78 -30.22 5.48
N ASN A 418 -10.97 -30.94 4.72
CA ASN A 418 -10.06 -30.35 3.74
C ASN A 418 -10.49 -30.62 2.29
N VAL A 419 -11.62 -31.31 2.09
CA VAL A 419 -12.10 -31.82 0.79
C VAL A 419 -12.58 -30.71 -0.12
N LEU A 420 -13.16 -29.64 0.42
CA LEU A 420 -13.65 -28.50 -0.36
C LEU A 420 -13.34 -27.18 0.33
N PRO A 421 -13.07 -26.11 -0.45
CA PRO A 421 -12.90 -24.77 0.10
C PRO A 421 -14.24 -24.28 0.68
N THR A 422 -14.28 -24.02 2.00
CA THR A 422 -15.53 -23.69 2.71
C THR A 422 -15.84 -22.19 2.74
N ALA A 423 -15.10 -21.36 2.00
CA ALA A 423 -15.28 -19.91 1.96
C ALA A 423 -16.69 -19.55 1.45
N GLY A 424 -17.45 -18.70 2.15
CA GLY A 424 -18.83 -18.37 1.75
C GLY A 424 -19.89 -19.40 2.17
N GLY A 425 -19.50 -20.45 2.89
CA GLY A 425 -20.41 -21.45 3.47
C GLY A 425 -20.77 -22.55 2.47
N ILE A 426 -20.48 -23.80 2.86
CA ILE A 426 -20.86 -24.99 2.09
C ILE A 426 -21.50 -26.02 3.01
N LEU A 427 -22.68 -26.50 2.60
CA LEU A 427 -23.42 -27.52 3.31
C LEU A 427 -23.42 -28.83 2.53
N VAL A 428 -23.22 -29.93 3.24
CA VAL A 428 -23.53 -31.26 2.75
C VAL A 428 -24.99 -31.54 3.09
N VAL A 429 -25.78 -31.88 2.07
CA VAL A 429 -27.20 -32.24 2.22
C VAL A 429 -27.42 -33.72 1.87
N PRO A 430 -28.38 -34.40 2.51
CA PRO A 430 -28.78 -35.75 2.12
C PRO A 430 -29.19 -35.82 0.65
N ASP A 431 -28.86 -36.92 -0.03
CA ASP A 431 -29.19 -37.15 -1.44
C ASP A 431 -30.72 -37.13 -1.71
N THR A 432 -31.52 -37.35 -0.67
CA THR A 432 -32.99 -37.30 -0.72
C THR A 432 -33.56 -35.88 -0.71
N THR A 433 -32.71 -34.85 -0.58
CA THR A 433 -33.15 -33.45 -0.50
C THR A 433 -33.48 -32.92 -1.90
N PRO A 434 -34.71 -32.46 -2.16
CA PRO A 434 -35.07 -31.90 -3.46
C PRO A 434 -34.40 -30.52 -3.63
N LEU A 435 -33.55 -30.40 -4.66
CA LEU A 435 -32.81 -29.16 -5.00
C LEU A 435 -33.39 -28.45 -6.23
N ASP A 436 -34.65 -28.76 -6.58
CA ASP A 436 -35.32 -28.20 -7.74
C ASP A 436 -35.44 -26.68 -7.65
N GLY A 437 -35.01 -25.98 -8.70
CA GLY A 437 -35.02 -24.51 -8.78
C GLY A 437 -33.83 -23.80 -8.13
N VAL A 438 -32.87 -24.54 -7.56
CA VAL A 438 -31.58 -23.99 -7.12
C VAL A 438 -30.61 -23.98 -8.30
N LYS A 439 -29.82 -22.91 -8.45
CA LYS A 439 -28.85 -22.80 -9.55
C LYS A 439 -27.79 -23.89 -9.39
N SER A 440 -27.69 -24.80 -10.37
CA SER A 440 -26.69 -25.85 -10.42
C SER A 440 -25.54 -25.43 -11.33
N GLU A 441 -24.31 -25.67 -10.87
CA GLU A 441 -23.07 -25.51 -11.63
C GLU A 441 -22.32 -26.85 -11.56
N ILE A 442 -21.78 -27.33 -12.68
CA ILE A 442 -20.97 -28.54 -12.69
C ILE A 442 -19.53 -28.12 -12.52
N ASN A 443 -18.85 -28.62 -11.49
CA ASN A 443 -17.44 -28.38 -11.29
C ASN A 443 -16.66 -29.60 -11.74
N THR A 444 -15.55 -29.37 -12.45
CA THR A 444 -14.63 -30.43 -12.85
C THR A 444 -13.33 -30.28 -12.06
N ILE A 445 -12.89 -31.37 -11.43
CA ILE A 445 -11.63 -31.45 -10.71
C ILE A 445 -10.71 -32.41 -11.46
N TRP A 446 -9.43 -32.06 -11.56
CA TRP A 446 -8.38 -32.97 -11.99
C TRP A 446 -7.34 -33.10 -10.88
N GLN A 447 -7.10 -34.36 -10.47
CA GLN A 447 -6.02 -34.71 -9.56
C GLN A 447 -5.00 -35.57 -10.30
N PRO A 448 -3.71 -35.20 -10.32
CA PRO A 448 -2.70 -36.05 -10.93
C PRO A 448 -2.53 -37.34 -10.12
N LYS A 449 -2.33 -38.47 -10.81
CA LYS A 449 -2.05 -39.74 -10.13
C LYS A 449 -0.72 -39.68 -9.37
N ALA A 450 -0.62 -40.46 -8.29
CA ALA A 450 0.60 -40.55 -7.48
C ALA A 450 1.81 -40.95 -8.36
N GLY A 451 2.80 -40.05 -8.47
CA GLY A 451 4.03 -40.26 -9.26
C GLY A 451 4.24 -39.28 -10.43
N THR A 452 3.30 -38.38 -10.70
CA THR A 452 3.48 -37.31 -11.71
C THR A 452 4.54 -36.28 -11.27
N ASP A 453 5.48 -35.93 -12.15
CA ASP A 453 6.49 -34.90 -11.88
C ASP A 453 5.85 -33.50 -11.81
N ARG A 454 6.08 -32.82 -10.68
CA ARG A 454 5.54 -31.50 -10.41
C ARG A 454 6.13 -30.43 -11.34
N GLU A 455 7.36 -30.61 -11.84
CA GLU A 455 7.93 -29.69 -12.83
C GLU A 455 7.27 -29.82 -14.21
N GLU A 456 6.83 -31.03 -14.61
CA GLU A 456 6.10 -31.23 -15.86
C GLU A 456 4.69 -30.63 -15.81
N LEU A 457 4.05 -30.68 -14.64
CA LEU A 457 2.77 -29.99 -14.38
C LEU A 457 2.90 -28.48 -14.53
N ILE A 458 3.89 -27.85 -13.89
CA ILE A 458 4.12 -26.39 -13.99
C ILE A 458 4.45 -25.97 -15.43
N LYS A 459 5.19 -26.81 -16.18
CA LYS A 459 5.46 -26.57 -17.61
C LYS A 459 4.22 -26.75 -18.48
N ALA A 460 3.20 -27.49 -18.05
CA ALA A 460 1.93 -27.69 -18.76
C ALA A 460 0.94 -26.55 -18.51
N GLU A 461 1.06 -25.86 -17.39
CA GLU A 461 0.24 -24.68 -17.05
C GLU A 461 0.67 -23.40 -17.78
N ASN A 462 1.94 -23.30 -18.19
CA ASN A 462 2.49 -22.21 -19.00
C ASN A 462 2.48 -22.55 -20.48
#